data_AF-A0AA38ZF43-F1
#
_entry.id   AF-A0AA38ZF43-F1
#
_cell.length_a   1.000
_cell.length_b   1.000
_cell.length_c   1.000
_cell.angle_alpha   90.00
_cell.angle_beta   90.00
_cell.angle_gamma   90.00
#
_symmetry.space_group_name_H-M   'P 1'
#
loop_
_entity.id
_entity.type
_entity.pdbx_description
1 polymer ?
#
loop_
_entity_poly.entity_id
_entity_poly.type
_entity_poly.pdbx_seq_one_letter_code
_entity_poly.pdbx_strand_id
1 'polypeptide(L)'
;MSKFEYPMIPRSEIIAILNESKIAAVYDEDLINPNPDFVSDLYTRLLIHLDSLQEDPGQVEFAALERLENPDWHRDSVRIMNLYSKIKELVASLDCPWKFTLKDLIRPDRDRTEKFLGTILNFFLHKDSKMNELRPIVEESNLLDEERKQLEDRISQLDAEITDYNEAREREMPLVQEIEVKVKELRQAIPSLNNQQMSLRTSFRKMKEKVAEMDEKISSAEFALVQSVQENANLRSKIVQSPDKLQRTLEEKKSVRVEAKNAERSAMQSFQEKSAIVEVYTKAGKKMSKHFAQMQAIQEQVNSAKAIEKDLKVLKTKLSEEGVLDKSFEAKLLERQGKVEQLDELRKQLEKERNFKCEEAAKELNNVKLAVESKRRELEARQRKVEAEAAEVDATTLKINSVKESGAAKQQRLARKGEEIVKEFHQYANSIGVLLPRIQVEPEVDQDMGRSN
;
A
#
# COMPACT_ATOMS: atom_id res chain seq x y z
N MET A 1 -18.49 -25.91 -87.59
CA MET A 1 -17.61 -26.67 -86.68
C MET A 1 -16.22 -26.12 -86.87
N SER A 2 -15.84 -25.11 -86.09
CA SER A 2 -14.46 -24.60 -86.11
C SER A 2 -13.56 -25.73 -85.62
N LYS A 3 -12.62 -26.19 -86.44
CA LYS A 3 -11.61 -27.14 -85.98
C LYS A 3 -10.70 -26.35 -85.05
N PHE A 4 -10.81 -26.58 -83.75
CA PHE A 4 -9.83 -26.07 -82.80
C PHE A 4 -8.48 -26.66 -83.19
N GLU A 5 -7.60 -25.82 -83.72
CA GLU A 5 -6.21 -26.21 -83.98
C GLU A 5 -5.44 -25.98 -82.69
N TYR A 6 -4.83 -27.06 -82.19
CA TYR A 6 -4.02 -27.00 -80.99
C TYR A 6 -2.89 -25.98 -81.18
N PRO A 7 -2.68 -25.03 -80.23
CA PRO A 7 -1.71 -23.96 -80.41
C PRO A 7 -0.29 -24.53 -80.55
N MET A 8 0.34 -24.22 -81.69
CA MET A 8 1.67 -24.69 -82.04
C MET A 8 2.66 -23.52 -81.95
N ILE A 9 3.62 -23.63 -81.05
CA ILE A 9 4.70 -22.64 -80.92
C ILE A 9 5.72 -22.89 -82.05
N PRO A 10 6.07 -21.89 -82.86
CA PRO A 10 7.10 -22.02 -83.89
C PRO A 10 8.47 -22.27 -83.26
N ARG A 11 9.34 -23.02 -83.95
CA ARG A 11 10.68 -23.38 -83.44
C ARG A 11 11.50 -22.20 -82.97
N SER A 12 11.50 -21.10 -83.73
CA SER A 12 12.24 -19.89 -83.36
C SER A 12 11.82 -19.33 -82.01
N GLU A 13 10.54 -19.44 -81.67
CA GLU A 13 9.98 -18.99 -80.40
C GLU A 13 10.25 -20.01 -79.28
N ILE A 14 10.18 -21.32 -79.56
CA ILE A 14 10.65 -22.37 -78.64
C ILE A 14 12.09 -22.09 -78.19
N ILE A 15 12.97 -21.81 -79.14
CA ILE A 15 14.39 -21.49 -78.88
C ILE A 15 14.52 -20.20 -78.06
N ALA A 16 13.77 -19.16 -78.41
CA ALA A 16 13.79 -17.89 -77.67
C ALA A 16 13.36 -18.10 -76.21
N ILE A 17 12.22 -18.76 -75.97
CA ILE A 17 11.69 -19.00 -74.62
C ILE A 17 12.67 -19.81 -73.78
N LEU A 18 13.25 -20.88 -74.33
CA LEU A 18 14.22 -21.74 -73.60
C LEU A 18 15.47 -20.97 -73.17
N ASN A 19 15.97 -20.08 -74.04
CA ASN A 19 17.15 -19.26 -73.77
C ASN A 19 16.84 -18.09 -72.82
N GLU A 20 15.76 -17.35 -73.05
CA GLU A 20 15.33 -16.21 -72.22
C GLU A 20 14.99 -16.65 -70.79
N SER A 21 14.32 -17.78 -70.66
CA SER A 21 13.97 -18.39 -69.36
C SER A 21 15.15 -19.11 -68.69
N LYS A 22 16.33 -19.11 -69.34
CA LYS A 22 17.57 -19.77 -68.89
C LYS A 22 17.42 -21.27 -68.58
N ILE A 23 16.49 -21.95 -69.26
CA ILE A 23 16.22 -23.38 -69.08
C ILE A 23 17.32 -24.20 -69.75
N ALA A 24 17.65 -23.87 -71.00
CA ALA A 24 18.73 -24.52 -71.75
C ALA A 24 19.26 -23.60 -72.86
N ALA A 25 20.55 -23.69 -73.14
CA ALA A 25 21.15 -23.06 -74.31
C ALA A 25 20.88 -23.94 -75.54
N VAL A 26 19.95 -23.52 -76.40
CA VAL A 26 19.49 -24.30 -77.56
C VAL A 26 19.65 -23.52 -78.86
N TYR A 27 20.10 -24.19 -79.92
CA TYR A 27 20.22 -23.64 -81.28
C TYR A 27 19.30 -24.39 -82.27
N ASP A 28 19.10 -23.84 -83.47
CA ASP A 28 18.20 -24.44 -84.48
C ASP A 28 18.65 -25.86 -84.87
N GLU A 29 19.96 -26.08 -84.96
CA GLU A 29 20.57 -27.37 -85.32
C GLU A 29 20.18 -28.50 -84.34
N ASP A 30 20.07 -28.18 -83.05
CA ASP A 30 19.72 -29.13 -81.98
C ASP A 30 18.28 -29.64 -82.09
N LEU A 31 17.38 -28.82 -82.65
CA LEU A 31 15.96 -29.17 -82.85
C LEU A 31 15.69 -29.74 -84.25
N ILE A 32 16.51 -29.40 -85.25
CA ILE A 32 16.43 -30.01 -86.59
C ILE A 32 16.77 -31.50 -86.52
N ASN A 33 17.81 -31.86 -85.76
CA ASN A 33 18.26 -33.24 -85.56
C ASN A 33 18.40 -33.55 -84.07
N PRO A 34 17.28 -33.79 -83.37
CA PRO A 34 17.31 -33.99 -81.93
C PRO A 34 18.13 -35.23 -81.55
N ASN A 35 19.14 -35.04 -80.70
CA ASN A 35 19.89 -36.14 -80.08
C ASN A 35 19.13 -36.67 -78.84
N PRO A 36 18.94 -37.99 -78.66
CA PRO A 36 18.38 -38.57 -77.44
C PRO A 36 18.92 -38.00 -76.12
N ASP A 37 20.23 -37.80 -76.02
CA ASP A 37 20.86 -37.28 -74.80
C ASP A 37 20.47 -35.82 -74.54
N PHE A 38 20.45 -35.01 -75.61
CA PHE A 38 20.02 -33.62 -75.56
C PHE A 38 18.55 -33.50 -75.16
N VAL A 39 17.66 -34.28 -75.78
CA VAL A 39 16.23 -34.27 -75.48
C VAL A 39 15.96 -34.71 -74.04
N SER A 40 16.69 -35.72 -73.55
CA SER A 40 16.58 -36.18 -72.17
C SER A 40 17.04 -35.12 -71.17
N ASP A 41 18.17 -34.45 -71.42
CA ASP A 41 18.64 -33.33 -70.59
C ASP A 41 17.65 -32.15 -70.61
N LEU A 42 17.17 -31.78 -71.79
CA LEU A 42 16.22 -30.69 -71.98
C LEU A 42 14.92 -30.92 -71.20
N TYR A 43 14.32 -32.10 -71.32
CA TYR A 43 13.12 -32.41 -70.54
C TYR A 43 13.39 -32.49 -69.05
N THR A 44 14.55 -32.99 -68.63
CA THR A 44 14.93 -33.00 -67.21
C THR A 44 14.97 -31.58 -66.67
N ARG A 45 15.62 -30.64 -67.38
CA ARG A 45 15.67 -29.23 -66.97
C ARG A 45 14.29 -28.58 -66.96
N LEU A 46 13.43 -28.88 -67.92
CA LEU A 46 12.05 -28.39 -67.94
C LEU A 46 11.27 -28.87 -66.71
N LEU A 47 11.40 -30.15 -66.32
CA LEU A 47 10.75 -30.68 -65.13
C LEU A 47 11.26 -30.02 -63.83
N ILE A 48 12.56 -29.73 -63.74
CA ILE A 48 13.14 -29.00 -62.61
C ILE A 48 12.55 -27.58 -62.53
N HIS A 49 12.50 -26.87 -63.65
CA HIS A 49 11.93 -25.51 -63.68
C HIS A 49 10.43 -25.49 -63.38
N LEU A 50 9.71 -26.54 -63.73
CA LEU A 50 8.29 -26.70 -63.39
C LEU A 50 8.07 -27.16 -61.94
N ASP A 51 9.12 -27.44 -61.18
CA ASP A 51 9.08 -28.01 -59.82
C ASP A 51 8.30 -29.35 -59.77
N SER A 52 8.33 -30.10 -60.87
CA SER A 52 7.70 -31.43 -60.99
C SER A 52 8.70 -32.57 -60.81
N LEU A 53 10.00 -32.25 -60.72
CA LEU A 53 11.08 -33.15 -60.41
C LEU A 53 11.49 -33.01 -58.94
N GLN A 54 10.75 -33.63 -58.02
CA GLN A 54 11.05 -33.58 -56.57
C GLN A 54 12.11 -34.59 -56.10
N GLU A 55 12.45 -35.59 -56.94
CA GLU A 55 13.38 -36.67 -56.63
C GLU A 55 14.53 -36.73 -57.65
N ASP A 56 15.70 -37.24 -57.25
CA ASP A 56 16.80 -37.50 -58.18
C ASP A 56 16.31 -38.51 -59.24
N PRO A 57 16.31 -38.16 -60.55
CA PRO A 57 15.78 -39.02 -61.59
C PRO A 57 16.48 -40.38 -61.68
N GLY A 58 17.69 -40.51 -61.11
CA GLY A 58 18.44 -41.78 -61.02
C GLY A 58 18.16 -42.61 -59.75
N GLN A 59 17.35 -42.13 -58.81
CA GLN A 59 17.01 -42.90 -57.61
C GLN A 59 15.92 -43.94 -57.92
N VAL A 60 16.20 -45.18 -57.52
CA VAL A 60 15.24 -46.28 -57.53
C VAL A 60 14.58 -46.32 -56.15
N GLU A 61 13.26 -46.44 -56.10
CA GLU A 61 12.52 -46.65 -54.85
C GLU A 61 13.05 -47.91 -54.13
N PHE A 62 13.29 -47.84 -52.82
CA PHE A 62 13.90 -48.93 -52.04
C PHE A 62 13.18 -50.28 -52.22
N ALA A 63 11.85 -50.26 -52.34
CA ALA A 63 11.04 -51.47 -52.58
C ALA A 63 11.25 -52.09 -53.97
N ALA A 64 11.69 -51.31 -54.96
CA ALA A 64 11.99 -51.79 -56.30
C ALA A 64 13.42 -52.37 -56.40
N LEU A 65 14.37 -51.90 -55.58
CA LEU A 65 15.73 -52.45 -55.50
C LEU A 65 15.73 -53.92 -55.05
N GLU A 66 14.82 -54.31 -54.16
CA GLU A 66 14.67 -55.70 -53.70
C GLU A 66 14.19 -56.67 -54.80
N ARG A 67 13.62 -56.14 -55.89
CA ARG A 67 13.05 -56.92 -57.00
C ARG A 67 13.95 -56.98 -58.23
N LEU A 68 14.99 -56.16 -58.29
CA LEU A 68 15.92 -56.09 -59.42
C LEU A 68 17.15 -56.95 -59.15
N GLU A 69 17.44 -57.89 -60.04
CA GLU A 69 18.71 -58.59 -60.04
C GLU A 69 19.81 -57.65 -60.55
N ASN A 70 20.86 -57.43 -59.75
CA ASN A 70 21.96 -56.50 -60.05
C ASN A 70 21.47 -55.05 -60.34
N PRO A 71 20.91 -54.35 -59.33
CA PRO A 71 20.31 -53.02 -59.51
C PRO A 71 21.22 -51.98 -60.18
N ASP A 72 22.53 -52.08 -59.97
CA ASP A 72 23.51 -51.16 -60.57
C ASP A 72 23.52 -51.17 -62.10
N TRP A 73 23.20 -52.32 -62.72
CA TRP A 73 23.15 -52.44 -64.19
C TRP A 73 21.92 -51.76 -64.79
N HIS A 74 20.92 -51.48 -63.97
CA HIS A 74 19.66 -50.89 -64.40
C HIS A 74 19.59 -49.37 -64.20
N ARG A 75 20.64 -48.74 -63.67
CA ARG A 75 20.68 -47.30 -63.38
C ARG A 75 20.20 -46.42 -64.53
N ASP A 76 20.75 -46.62 -65.74
CA ASP A 76 20.38 -45.79 -66.90
C ASP A 76 18.96 -46.10 -67.42
N SER A 77 18.55 -47.37 -67.35
CA SER A 77 17.20 -47.80 -67.74
C SER A 77 16.14 -47.22 -66.81
N VAL A 78 16.40 -47.23 -65.50
CA VAL A 78 15.55 -46.62 -64.48
C VAL A 78 15.47 -45.12 -64.73
N ARG A 79 16.60 -44.44 -64.91
CA ARG A 79 16.63 -42.99 -65.16
C ARG A 79 15.75 -42.60 -66.35
N ILE A 80 15.90 -43.30 -67.48
CA ILE A 80 15.11 -43.03 -68.69
C ILE A 80 13.63 -43.37 -68.46
N MET A 81 13.30 -44.45 -67.76
CA MET A 81 11.92 -44.85 -67.50
C MET A 81 11.21 -43.91 -66.52
N ASN A 82 11.92 -43.42 -65.52
CA ASN A 82 11.45 -42.40 -64.58
C ASN A 82 11.15 -41.10 -65.35
N LEU A 83 12.10 -40.65 -66.16
CA LEU A 83 11.93 -39.46 -67.01
C LEU A 83 10.73 -39.62 -67.96
N TYR A 84 10.62 -40.77 -68.64
CA TYR A 84 9.48 -41.11 -69.48
C TYR A 84 8.15 -41.02 -68.74
N SER A 85 8.07 -41.63 -67.55
CA SER A 85 6.86 -41.66 -66.75
C SER A 85 6.44 -40.25 -66.33
N LYS A 86 7.38 -39.43 -65.86
CA LYS A 86 7.11 -38.04 -65.44
C LYS A 86 6.68 -37.15 -66.60
N ILE A 87 7.36 -37.21 -67.75
CA ILE A 87 6.96 -36.42 -68.93
C ILE A 87 5.61 -36.88 -69.45
N LYS A 88 5.35 -38.20 -69.48
CA LYS A 88 4.07 -38.74 -69.92
C LYS A 88 2.93 -38.27 -69.02
N GLU A 89 3.11 -38.29 -67.70
CA GLU A 89 2.14 -37.76 -66.73
C GLU A 89 1.91 -36.26 -66.95
N LEU A 90 2.99 -35.47 -67.10
CA LEU A 90 2.91 -34.05 -67.38
C LEU A 90 2.13 -33.79 -68.68
N VAL A 91 2.53 -34.39 -69.80
CA VAL A 91 1.88 -34.20 -71.11
C VAL A 91 0.41 -34.66 -71.08
N ALA A 92 0.10 -35.72 -70.34
CA ALA A 92 -1.28 -36.17 -70.14
C ALA A 92 -2.12 -35.16 -69.34
N SER A 93 -1.51 -34.45 -68.38
CA SER A 93 -2.19 -33.40 -67.61
C SER A 93 -2.44 -32.11 -68.39
N LEU A 94 -1.74 -31.91 -69.52
CA LEU A 94 -1.86 -30.74 -70.39
C LEU A 94 -2.86 -30.95 -71.54
N ASP A 95 -3.68 -32.01 -71.48
CA ASP A 95 -4.65 -32.39 -72.51
C ASP A 95 -4.06 -32.42 -73.94
N CYS A 96 -2.79 -32.79 -74.06
CA CYS A 96 -2.11 -32.86 -75.34
C CYS A 96 -2.77 -33.91 -76.25
N PRO A 97 -3.14 -33.58 -77.50
CA PRO A 97 -3.82 -34.51 -78.41
C PRO A 97 -2.92 -35.67 -78.84
N TRP A 98 -1.59 -35.53 -78.71
CA TRP A 98 -0.61 -36.56 -79.07
C TRP A 98 -0.16 -37.34 -77.85
N LYS A 99 -0.06 -38.67 -78.00
CA LYS A 99 0.45 -39.54 -76.94
C LYS A 99 1.98 -39.51 -76.90
N PHE A 100 2.53 -39.21 -75.74
CA PHE A 100 3.96 -39.34 -75.45
C PHE A 100 4.35 -40.82 -75.28
N THR A 101 5.39 -41.26 -75.98
CA THR A 101 5.85 -42.65 -76.05
C THR A 101 7.34 -42.72 -75.75
N LEU A 102 7.85 -43.88 -75.34
CA LEU A 102 9.27 -44.06 -75.04
C LEU A 102 10.17 -43.76 -76.25
N LYS A 103 9.65 -43.90 -77.49
CA LYS A 103 10.37 -43.52 -78.70
C LYS A 103 10.72 -42.04 -78.74
N ASP A 104 9.89 -41.18 -78.14
CA ASP A 104 10.11 -39.74 -78.11
C ASP A 104 11.34 -39.32 -77.27
N LEU A 105 11.86 -40.24 -76.44
CA LEU A 105 13.12 -40.08 -75.71
C LEU A 105 14.28 -40.83 -76.36
N ILE A 106 14.09 -42.11 -76.69
CA ILE A 106 15.18 -42.97 -77.17
C ILE A 106 15.53 -42.71 -78.64
N ARG A 107 14.56 -42.27 -79.45
CA ARG A 107 14.74 -41.96 -80.88
C ARG A 107 13.84 -40.77 -81.25
N PRO A 108 14.19 -39.57 -80.77
CA PRO A 108 13.36 -38.39 -80.94
C PRO A 108 13.19 -38.06 -82.42
N ASP A 109 11.98 -37.65 -82.78
CA ASP A 109 11.59 -37.20 -84.11
C ASP A 109 11.36 -35.69 -84.05
N ARG A 110 11.91 -34.96 -85.02
CA ARG A 110 11.86 -33.49 -85.08
C ARG A 110 10.46 -32.93 -84.85
N ASP A 111 9.48 -33.38 -85.62
CA ASP A 111 8.12 -32.82 -85.58
C ASP A 111 7.42 -33.14 -84.26
N ARG A 112 7.69 -34.31 -83.68
CA ARG A 112 7.11 -34.72 -82.39
C ARG A 112 7.76 -34.00 -81.22
N THR A 113 9.09 -33.86 -81.22
CA THR A 113 9.82 -33.12 -80.18
C THR A 113 9.37 -31.67 -80.13
N GLU A 114 9.23 -31.00 -81.28
CA GLU A 114 8.70 -29.63 -81.35
C GLU A 114 7.28 -29.50 -80.80
N LYS A 115 6.39 -30.46 -81.12
CA LYS A 115 5.02 -30.50 -80.58
C LYS A 115 4.99 -30.59 -79.06
N PHE A 116 5.71 -31.56 -78.50
CA PHE A 116 5.72 -31.76 -77.05
C PHE A 116 6.42 -30.63 -76.30
N LEU A 117 7.51 -30.09 -76.85
CA LEU A 117 8.17 -28.90 -76.27
C LEU A 117 7.24 -27.69 -76.33
N GLY A 118 6.57 -27.44 -77.45
CA GLY A 118 5.60 -26.36 -77.58
C GLY A 118 4.46 -26.47 -76.55
N THR A 119 3.90 -27.67 -76.37
CA THR A 119 2.88 -27.94 -75.33
C THR A 119 3.40 -27.61 -73.93
N ILE A 120 4.56 -28.13 -73.56
CA ILE A 120 5.13 -27.95 -72.21
C ILE A 120 5.51 -26.48 -71.98
N LEU A 121 6.07 -25.81 -72.98
CA LEU A 121 6.46 -24.41 -72.89
C LEU A 121 5.26 -23.47 -72.82
N ASN A 122 4.17 -23.78 -73.53
CA ASN A 122 2.93 -23.02 -73.40
C ASN A 122 2.42 -23.07 -71.94
N PHE A 123 2.43 -24.25 -71.33
CA PHE A 123 2.11 -24.40 -69.91
C PHE A 123 3.08 -23.65 -69.01
N PHE A 124 4.39 -23.73 -69.29
CA PHE A 124 5.41 -23.00 -68.54
C PHE A 124 5.15 -21.49 -68.53
N LEU A 125 4.86 -20.90 -69.70
CA LEU A 125 4.52 -19.47 -69.81
C LEU A 125 3.24 -19.12 -69.06
N HIS A 126 2.21 -19.99 -69.15
CA HIS A 126 0.99 -19.81 -68.39
C HIS A 126 1.24 -19.83 -66.88
N LYS A 127 2.02 -20.81 -66.40
CA LYS A 127 2.42 -20.93 -65.00
C LYS A 127 3.20 -19.69 -64.55
N ASP A 128 4.20 -19.24 -65.31
CA ASP A 128 5.00 -18.06 -64.96
C ASP A 128 4.12 -16.80 -64.84
N SER A 129 3.24 -16.58 -65.82
CA SER A 129 2.26 -15.47 -65.79
C SER A 129 1.39 -15.52 -64.53
N LYS A 130 0.84 -16.70 -64.19
CA LYS A 130 0.02 -16.88 -62.98
C LYS A 130 0.82 -16.74 -61.69
N MET A 131 2.06 -17.20 -61.64
CA MET A 131 2.94 -17.00 -60.50
C MET A 131 3.28 -15.52 -60.30
N ASN A 132 3.42 -14.75 -61.38
CA ASN A 132 3.61 -13.30 -61.32
C ASN A 132 2.38 -12.57 -60.79
N GLU A 133 1.16 -12.99 -61.18
CA GLU A 133 -0.10 -12.50 -60.59
C GLU A 133 -0.21 -12.83 -59.09
N LEU A 134 0.27 -14.01 -58.67
CA LEU A 134 0.24 -14.46 -57.26
C LEU A 134 1.37 -13.90 -56.40
N ARG A 135 2.42 -13.33 -57.00
CA ARG A 135 3.59 -12.77 -56.31
C ARG A 135 3.24 -11.85 -55.12
N PRO A 136 2.34 -10.85 -55.23
CA PRO A 136 2.00 -9.99 -54.10
C PRO A 136 1.39 -10.78 -52.92
N ILE A 137 0.61 -11.82 -53.17
CA ILE A 137 0.02 -12.67 -52.12
C ILE A 137 1.12 -13.47 -51.42
N VAL A 138 2.09 -13.99 -52.18
CA VAL A 138 3.24 -14.72 -51.63
C VAL A 138 4.11 -13.78 -50.78
N GLU A 139 4.36 -12.56 -51.26
CA GLU A 139 5.11 -11.54 -50.50
C GLU A 139 4.39 -11.14 -49.21
N GLU A 140 3.08 -10.90 -49.26
CA GLU A 140 2.26 -10.62 -48.06
C GLU A 140 2.28 -11.80 -47.08
N SER A 141 2.13 -13.04 -47.58
CA SER A 141 2.21 -14.24 -46.75
C SER A 141 3.56 -14.39 -46.05
N ASN A 142 4.66 -14.05 -46.74
CA ASN A 142 6.01 -14.09 -46.15
C ASN A 142 6.19 -13.02 -45.07
N LEU A 143 5.64 -11.81 -45.28
CA LEU A 143 5.66 -10.75 -44.26
C LEU A 143 4.87 -11.15 -43.01
N LEU A 144 3.67 -11.71 -43.19
CA LEU A 144 2.85 -12.20 -42.08
C LEU A 144 3.53 -13.37 -41.33
N ASP A 145 4.26 -14.23 -42.03
CA ASP A 145 5.04 -15.30 -41.39
C ASP A 145 6.17 -14.75 -40.51
N GLU A 146 6.84 -13.70 -40.98
CA GLU A 146 7.88 -13.01 -40.22
C GLU A 146 7.30 -12.26 -39.00
N GLU A 147 6.18 -11.57 -39.15
CA GLU A 147 5.46 -10.94 -38.03
C GLU A 147 5.01 -11.99 -37.00
N ARG A 148 4.52 -13.15 -37.47
CA ARG A 148 4.13 -14.25 -36.58
C ARG A 148 5.32 -14.74 -35.75
N LYS A 149 6.48 -14.95 -36.38
CA LYS A 149 7.71 -15.38 -35.69
C LYS A 149 8.15 -14.36 -34.65
N GLN A 150 8.13 -13.06 -34.97
CA GLN A 150 8.50 -12.01 -34.02
C GLN A 150 7.55 -11.97 -32.81
N LEU A 151 6.25 -12.19 -33.01
CA LEU A 151 5.28 -12.28 -31.93
C LEU A 151 5.49 -13.54 -31.07
N GLU A 152 5.75 -14.70 -31.70
CA GLU A 152 6.07 -15.95 -31.00
C GLU A 152 7.34 -15.80 -30.12
N ASP A 153 8.38 -15.13 -30.62
CA ASP A 153 9.58 -14.82 -29.86
C ASP A 153 9.27 -13.90 -28.67
N ARG A 154 8.43 -12.88 -28.89
CA ARG A 154 8.04 -11.94 -27.81
C ARG A 154 7.21 -12.62 -26.73
N ILE A 155 6.30 -13.51 -27.11
CA ILE A 155 5.52 -14.33 -26.16
C ILE A 155 6.48 -15.19 -25.33
N SER A 156 7.41 -15.87 -25.99
CA SER A 156 8.40 -16.73 -25.30
C SER A 156 9.26 -15.94 -24.30
N GLN A 157 9.64 -14.70 -24.64
CA GLN A 157 10.35 -13.81 -23.71
C GLN A 157 9.50 -13.41 -22.49
N LEU A 158 8.23 -13.06 -22.71
CA LEU A 158 7.31 -12.68 -21.64
C LEU A 158 7.00 -13.86 -20.71
N ASP A 159 6.83 -15.06 -21.27
CA ASP A 159 6.61 -16.28 -20.48
C ASP A 159 7.83 -16.63 -19.61
N ALA A 160 9.04 -16.40 -20.11
CA ALA A 160 10.26 -16.52 -19.32
C ALA A 160 10.29 -15.49 -18.16
N GLU A 161 9.96 -14.23 -18.45
CA GLU A 161 9.90 -13.17 -17.42
C GLU A 161 8.83 -13.46 -16.35
N ILE A 162 7.66 -13.97 -16.75
CA ILE A 162 6.59 -14.40 -15.82
C ILE A 162 7.09 -15.54 -14.92
N THR A 163 7.80 -16.52 -15.49
CA THR A 163 8.41 -17.61 -14.73
C THR A 163 9.38 -17.07 -13.68
N ASP A 164 10.28 -16.17 -14.07
CA ASP A 164 11.26 -15.55 -13.17
C ASP A 164 10.60 -14.79 -12.01
N TYR A 165 9.55 -14.00 -12.29
CA TYR A 165 8.79 -13.31 -11.24
C TYR A 165 8.07 -14.28 -10.29
N ASN A 166 7.49 -15.36 -10.82
CA ASN A 166 6.85 -16.36 -9.99
C ASN A 166 7.86 -17.07 -9.09
N GLU A 167 9.03 -17.44 -9.61
CA GLU A 167 10.10 -18.03 -8.81
C GLU A 167 10.64 -17.07 -7.74
N ALA A 168 10.77 -15.78 -8.04
CA ALA A 168 11.12 -14.76 -7.05
C ALA A 168 10.05 -14.66 -5.95
N ARG A 169 8.77 -14.64 -6.33
CA ARG A 169 7.64 -14.60 -5.39
C ARG A 169 7.59 -15.83 -4.49
N GLU A 170 7.81 -17.04 -5.02
CA GLU A 170 7.85 -18.26 -4.22
C GLU A 170 9.04 -18.27 -3.25
N ARG A 171 10.20 -17.72 -3.65
CA ARG A 171 11.35 -17.53 -2.74
C ARG A 171 11.05 -16.55 -1.60
N GLU A 172 10.27 -15.51 -1.85
CA GLU A 172 9.89 -14.51 -0.85
C GLU A 172 8.73 -14.94 0.04
N MET A 173 7.86 -15.83 -0.43
CA MET A 173 6.69 -16.33 0.29
C MET A 173 6.97 -16.82 1.72
N PRO A 174 8.01 -17.63 2.02
CA PRO A 174 8.29 -18.06 3.39
C PRO A 174 8.66 -16.89 4.33
N LEU A 175 9.38 -15.89 3.82
CA LEU A 175 9.74 -14.70 4.60
C LEU A 175 8.50 -13.88 4.96
N VAL A 176 7.59 -13.72 3.99
CA VAL A 176 6.30 -13.04 4.22
C VAL A 176 5.47 -13.79 5.27
N GLN A 177 5.38 -15.11 5.16
CA GLN A 177 4.66 -15.95 6.14
C GLN A 177 5.28 -15.84 7.54
N GLU A 178 6.61 -15.86 7.66
CA GLU A 178 7.29 -15.68 8.95
C GLU A 178 6.98 -14.31 9.57
N ILE A 179 7.00 -13.24 8.77
CA ILE A 179 6.64 -11.90 9.22
C ILE A 179 5.17 -11.84 9.63
N GLU A 180 4.25 -12.45 8.88
CA GLU A 180 2.83 -12.49 9.23
C GLU A 180 2.58 -13.20 10.57
N VAL A 181 3.28 -14.31 10.83
CA VAL A 181 3.21 -15.01 12.12
C VAL A 181 3.69 -14.09 13.24
N LYS A 182 4.86 -13.45 13.10
CA LYS A 182 5.38 -12.49 14.10
C LYS A 182 4.43 -11.32 14.33
N VAL A 183 3.81 -10.79 13.28
CA VAL A 183 2.82 -9.71 13.39
C VAL A 183 1.58 -10.19 14.16
N LYS A 184 1.10 -11.41 13.91
CA LYS A 184 -0.03 -12.00 14.66
C LYS A 184 0.32 -12.18 16.13
N GLU A 185 1.50 -12.72 16.44
CA GLU A 185 1.99 -12.89 17.81
C GLU A 185 2.07 -11.55 18.56
N LEU A 186 2.69 -10.53 17.95
CA LEU A 186 2.79 -9.20 18.55
C LEU A 186 1.41 -8.56 18.78
N ARG A 187 0.50 -8.71 17.81
CA ARG A 187 -0.90 -8.23 17.95
C ARG A 187 -1.63 -8.91 19.10
N GLN A 188 -1.35 -10.18 19.38
CA GLN A 188 -1.91 -10.90 20.54
C GLN A 188 -1.21 -10.54 21.85
N ALA A 189 0.09 -10.23 21.82
CA ALA A 189 0.85 -9.83 23.00
C ALA A 189 0.39 -8.47 23.56
N ILE A 190 0.06 -7.50 22.69
CA ILE A 190 -0.39 -6.15 23.08
C ILE A 190 -1.57 -6.17 24.09
N PRO A 191 -2.72 -6.83 23.82
CA PRO A 191 -3.83 -6.85 24.77
C PRO A 191 -3.46 -7.56 26.07
N SER A 192 -2.64 -8.62 26.01
CA SER A 192 -2.17 -9.31 27.21
C SER A 192 -1.34 -8.41 28.12
N LEU A 193 -0.40 -7.65 27.54
CA LEU A 193 0.44 -6.68 28.25
C LEU A 193 -0.38 -5.49 28.76
N ASN A 194 -1.36 -5.01 27.99
CA ASN A 194 -2.27 -3.95 28.44
C ASN A 194 -3.12 -4.41 29.65
N ASN A 195 -3.59 -5.65 29.65
CA ASN A 195 -4.31 -6.22 30.79
C ASN A 195 -3.41 -6.32 32.02
N GLN A 196 -2.16 -6.76 31.85
CA GLN A 196 -1.16 -6.77 32.92
C GLN A 196 -0.90 -5.34 33.45
N GLN A 197 -0.70 -4.37 32.56
CA GLN A 197 -0.51 -2.96 32.92
C GLN A 197 -1.71 -2.41 33.71
N MET A 198 -2.93 -2.72 33.29
CA MET A 198 -4.16 -2.29 33.98
C MET A 198 -4.27 -2.93 35.37
N SER A 199 -3.93 -4.21 35.50
CA SER A 199 -3.94 -4.91 36.79
C SER A 199 -2.90 -4.34 37.77
N LEU A 200 -1.69 -4.05 37.27
CA LEU A 200 -0.62 -3.41 38.04
C LEU A 200 -1.00 -2.00 38.46
N ARG A 201 -1.60 -1.19 37.58
CA ARG A 201 -2.12 0.14 37.93
C ARG A 201 -3.17 0.08 39.04
N THR A 202 -4.05 -0.91 38.98
CA THR A 202 -5.08 -1.14 40.01
C THR A 202 -4.44 -1.51 41.35
N SER A 203 -3.47 -2.43 41.34
CA SER A 203 -2.70 -2.81 42.54
C SER A 203 -1.94 -1.63 43.12
N PHE A 204 -1.27 -0.83 42.28
CA PHE A 204 -0.55 0.37 42.68
C PHE A 204 -1.47 1.39 43.35
N ARG A 205 -2.66 1.64 42.77
CA ARG A 205 -3.66 2.54 43.37
C ARG A 205 -4.09 2.05 44.76
N LYS A 206 -4.38 0.75 44.90
CA LYS A 206 -4.73 0.14 46.20
C LYS A 206 -3.61 0.29 47.22
N MET A 207 -2.34 0.09 46.81
CA MET A 207 -1.21 0.30 47.72
C MET A 207 -1.05 1.77 48.11
N LYS A 208 -1.26 2.71 47.18
CA LYS A 208 -1.22 4.14 47.48
C LYS A 208 -2.32 4.56 48.46
N GLU A 209 -3.54 4.03 48.30
CA GLU A 209 -4.63 4.22 49.25
C GLU A 209 -4.26 3.69 50.64
N LYS A 210 -3.69 2.49 50.74
CA LYS A 210 -3.19 1.94 52.01
C LYS A 210 -2.09 2.79 52.65
N VAL A 211 -1.19 3.36 51.85
CA VAL A 211 -0.15 4.27 52.36
C VAL A 211 -0.81 5.51 52.96
N ALA A 212 -1.75 6.14 52.25
CA ALA A 212 -2.48 7.30 52.75
C ALA A 212 -3.27 6.98 54.04
N GLU A 213 -3.94 5.82 54.10
CA GLU A 213 -4.62 5.35 55.32
C GLU A 213 -3.64 5.13 56.49
N MET A 214 -2.45 4.60 56.22
CA MET A 214 -1.42 4.44 57.26
C MET A 214 -0.87 5.79 57.73
N ASP A 215 -0.63 6.74 56.83
CA ASP A 215 -0.18 8.09 57.16
C ASP A 215 -1.22 8.86 57.99
N GLU A 216 -2.51 8.70 57.69
CA GLU A 216 -3.60 9.26 58.50
C GLU A 216 -3.64 8.64 59.90
N LYS A 217 -3.49 7.31 59.99
CA LYS A 217 -3.37 6.60 61.28
C LYS A 217 -2.17 7.08 62.08
N ILE A 218 -1.00 7.22 61.45
CA ILE A 218 0.21 7.75 62.10
C ILE A 218 -0.07 9.16 62.62
N SER A 219 -0.61 10.05 61.79
CA SER A 219 -0.92 11.43 62.18
C SER A 219 -1.90 11.50 63.35
N SER A 220 -2.94 10.64 63.36
CA SER A 220 -3.89 10.55 64.47
C SER A 220 -3.24 10.04 65.76
N ALA A 221 -2.32 9.06 65.66
CA ALA A 221 -1.61 8.50 66.79
C ALA A 221 -0.61 9.51 67.36
N GLU A 222 0.08 10.27 66.51
CA GLU A 222 0.95 11.39 66.91
C GLU A 222 0.14 12.47 67.62
N PHE A 223 -1.03 12.83 67.09
CA PHE A 223 -1.92 13.79 67.75
C PHE A 223 -2.38 13.29 69.13
N ALA A 224 -2.82 12.04 69.23
CA ALA A 224 -3.21 11.43 70.50
C ALA A 224 -2.05 11.35 71.50
N LEU A 225 -0.83 11.07 71.01
CA LEU A 225 0.38 11.09 71.83
C LEU A 225 0.66 12.49 72.36
N VAL A 226 0.61 13.53 71.51
CA VAL A 226 0.79 14.93 71.92
C VAL A 226 -0.26 15.32 72.97
N GLN A 227 -1.53 14.96 72.76
CA GLN A 227 -2.59 15.19 73.74
C GLN A 227 -2.29 14.49 75.07
N SER A 228 -1.90 13.21 75.03
CA SER A 228 -1.54 12.45 76.22
C SER A 228 -0.32 13.04 76.94
N VAL A 229 0.70 13.51 76.21
CA VAL A 229 1.86 14.20 76.78
C VAL A 229 1.45 15.51 77.45
N GLN A 230 0.57 16.30 76.82
CA GLN A 230 0.04 17.53 77.40
C GLN A 230 -0.77 17.27 78.66
N GLU A 231 -1.64 16.25 78.64
CA GLU A 231 -2.37 15.79 79.82
C GLU A 231 -1.43 15.30 80.92
N ASN A 232 -0.38 14.55 80.58
CA ASN A 232 0.65 14.12 81.53
C ASN A 232 1.38 15.31 82.14
N ALA A 233 1.73 16.33 81.34
CA ALA A 233 2.32 17.58 81.84
C ALA A 233 1.36 18.34 82.76
N ASN A 234 0.08 18.43 82.41
CA ASN A 234 -0.97 19.03 83.24
C ASN A 234 -1.21 18.25 84.54
N LEU A 235 -1.10 16.93 84.53
CA LEU A 235 -1.18 16.11 85.74
C LEU A 235 0.09 16.26 86.58
N ARG A 236 1.28 16.26 85.96
CA ARG A 236 2.56 16.54 86.62
C ARG A 236 2.60 17.91 87.28
N SER A 237 1.97 18.93 86.69
CA SER A 237 1.88 20.26 87.31
C SER A 237 0.92 20.31 88.51
N LYS A 238 -0.07 19.42 88.55
CA LYS A 238 -0.97 19.22 89.71
C LYS A 238 -0.37 18.33 90.80
N ILE A 239 0.67 17.55 90.47
CA ILE A 239 1.46 16.82 91.46
C ILE A 239 2.36 17.83 92.17
N VAL A 240 2.39 17.78 93.50
CA VAL A 240 3.24 18.62 94.34
C VAL A 240 4.70 18.49 93.90
N GLN A 241 5.30 19.58 93.39
CA GLN A 241 6.65 19.56 92.83
C GLN A 241 7.77 19.31 93.86
N SER A 242 7.48 19.46 95.15
CA SER A 242 8.40 19.09 96.23
C SER A 242 7.61 18.75 97.49
N PRO A 243 7.29 17.47 97.72
CA PRO A 243 6.64 17.00 98.94
C PRO A 243 7.40 17.43 100.19
N ASP A 244 8.74 17.43 100.12
CA ASP A 244 9.63 17.85 101.22
C ASP A 244 9.49 19.33 101.60
N LYS A 245 9.23 20.23 100.64
CA LYS A 245 9.01 21.65 100.95
C LYS A 245 7.68 21.88 101.66
N LEU A 246 6.62 21.19 101.22
CA LEU A 246 5.30 21.25 101.85
C LEU A 246 5.30 20.62 103.25
N GLN A 247 6.03 19.51 103.44
CA GLN A 247 6.24 18.91 104.75
C GLN A 247 7.03 19.83 105.68
N ARG A 248 8.11 20.49 105.19
CA ARG A 248 8.82 21.52 105.97
C ARG A 248 7.94 22.70 106.37
N THR A 249 7.10 23.22 105.46
CA THR A 249 6.20 24.34 105.81
C THR A 249 5.12 23.91 106.81
N LEU A 250 4.69 22.64 106.78
CA LEU A 250 3.70 22.10 107.70
C LEU A 250 4.28 21.86 109.09
N GLU A 251 5.51 21.34 109.18
CA GLU A 251 6.26 21.22 110.44
C GLU A 251 6.63 22.59 111.03
N GLU A 252 7.02 23.58 110.22
CA GLU A 252 7.21 24.97 110.67
C GLU A 252 5.90 25.60 111.18
N LYS A 253 4.78 25.42 110.47
CA LYS A 253 3.46 25.90 110.94
C LYS A 253 3.02 25.20 112.23
N LYS A 254 3.37 23.93 112.44
CA LYS A 254 3.17 23.25 113.73
C LYS A 254 4.03 23.86 114.84
N SER A 255 5.29 24.18 114.58
CA SER A 255 6.15 24.83 115.59
C SER A 255 5.63 26.21 115.98
N VAL A 256 5.23 27.04 114.99
CA VAL A 256 4.62 28.36 115.22
C VAL A 256 3.32 28.25 116.03
N ARG A 257 2.50 27.20 115.80
CA ARG A 257 1.29 26.96 116.58
C ARG A 257 1.59 26.58 118.03
N VAL A 258 2.65 25.81 118.28
CA VAL A 258 3.07 25.43 119.64
C VAL A 258 3.62 26.65 120.39
N GLU A 259 4.40 27.51 119.73
CA GLU A 259 4.88 28.77 120.30
C GLU A 259 3.73 29.74 120.64
N ALA A 260 2.77 29.91 119.72
CA ALA A 260 1.59 30.75 119.96
C ALA A 260 0.76 30.26 121.15
N LYS A 261 0.61 28.94 121.32
CA LYS A 261 -0.12 28.34 122.45
C LYS A 261 0.61 28.48 123.79
N ASN A 262 1.94 28.46 123.78
CA ASN A 262 2.75 28.73 124.98
C ASN A 262 2.74 30.22 125.35
N ALA A 263 2.80 31.12 124.36
CA ALA A 263 2.67 32.56 124.57
C ALA A 263 1.29 32.95 125.14
N GLU A 264 0.21 32.32 124.66
CA GLU A 264 -1.14 32.46 125.22
C GLU A 264 -1.20 32.04 126.70
N ARG A 265 -0.57 30.91 127.05
CA ARG A 265 -0.56 30.39 128.43
C ARG A 265 0.22 31.32 129.38
N SER A 266 1.34 31.88 128.94
CA SER A 266 2.10 32.88 129.69
C SER A 266 1.35 34.22 129.82
N ALA A 267 0.61 34.64 128.79
CA ALA A 267 -0.25 35.83 128.85
C ALA A 267 -1.42 35.65 129.83
N MET A 268 -2.02 34.45 129.89
CA MET A 268 -3.09 34.11 130.85
C MET A 268 -2.60 34.14 132.31
N GLN A 269 -1.39 33.63 132.58
CA GLN A 269 -0.79 33.72 133.93
C GLN A 269 -0.49 35.16 134.33
N SER A 270 0.07 35.97 133.42
CA SER A 270 0.30 37.40 133.68
C SER A 270 -1.00 38.18 133.90
N PHE A 271 -2.09 37.82 133.21
CA PHE A 271 -3.40 38.43 133.40
C PHE A 271 -3.97 38.14 134.80
N GLN A 272 -3.82 36.91 135.29
CA GLN A 272 -4.27 36.54 136.64
C GLN A 272 -3.48 37.25 137.74
N GLU A 273 -2.16 37.41 137.58
CA GLU A 273 -1.30 38.17 138.51
C GLU A 273 -1.64 39.68 138.51
N LYS A 274 -1.88 40.26 137.33
CA LYS A 274 -2.26 41.68 137.23
C LYS A 274 -3.66 41.97 137.75
N SER A 275 -4.59 41.03 137.65
CA SER A 275 -5.95 41.16 138.20
C SER A 275 -5.94 41.26 139.75
N ALA A 276 -5.08 40.47 140.42
CA ALA A 276 -4.91 40.54 141.87
C ALA A 276 -4.28 41.86 142.35
N ILE A 277 -3.42 42.49 141.53
CA ILE A 277 -2.81 43.80 141.83
C ILE A 277 -3.84 44.93 141.65
N VAL A 278 -4.74 44.85 140.67
CA VAL A 278 -5.77 45.87 140.40
C VAL A 278 -6.79 46.00 141.55
N GLU A 279 -7.07 44.92 142.29
CA GLU A 279 -7.97 44.91 143.45
C GLU A 279 -7.37 45.65 144.67
N VAL A 280 -6.04 45.66 144.79
CA VAL A 280 -5.30 46.43 145.82
C VAL A 280 -5.18 47.91 145.41
N TYR A 281 -4.99 48.20 144.12
CA TYR A 281 -4.89 49.57 143.61
C TYR A 281 -6.24 50.33 143.52
N THR A 282 -7.38 49.64 143.40
CA THR A 282 -8.72 50.28 143.43
C THR A 282 -9.06 50.89 144.80
N LYS A 283 -8.45 50.38 145.89
CA LYS A 283 -8.53 51.03 147.22
C LYS A 283 -7.64 52.28 147.34
N ALA A 284 -6.59 52.41 146.53
CA ALA A 284 -5.73 53.60 146.47
C ALA A 284 -6.23 54.67 145.48
N GLY A 285 -6.87 54.27 144.37
CA GLY A 285 -7.34 55.16 143.30
C GLY A 285 -8.39 56.21 143.70
N LYS A 286 -9.20 55.96 144.75
CA LYS A 286 -10.16 56.95 145.26
C LYS A 286 -9.50 58.22 145.83
N LYS A 287 -8.22 58.19 146.19
CA LYS A 287 -7.46 59.38 146.67
C LYS A 287 -6.79 60.18 145.54
N MET A 288 -6.54 59.57 144.37
CA MET A 288 -5.83 60.20 143.23
C MET A 288 -6.76 60.89 142.22
N SER A 289 -8.05 60.53 142.12
CA SER A 289 -9.02 61.23 141.26
C SER A 289 -9.26 62.71 141.62
N LYS A 290 -8.82 63.17 142.80
CA LYS A 290 -8.88 64.60 143.18
C LYS A 290 -7.76 65.45 142.54
N HIS A 291 -6.68 64.83 142.08
CA HIS A 291 -5.54 65.54 141.46
C HIS A 291 -5.53 65.49 139.93
N PHE A 292 -6.25 64.55 139.30
CA PHE A 292 -6.24 64.35 137.83
C PHE A 292 -7.12 65.36 137.06
N ALA A 293 -8.08 66.01 137.72
CA ALA A 293 -8.92 67.03 137.09
C ALA A 293 -8.16 68.31 136.64
N GLN A 294 -6.91 68.50 137.09
CA GLN A 294 -6.09 69.65 136.73
C GLN A 294 -5.26 69.45 135.46
N MET A 295 -5.19 68.23 134.89
CA MET A 295 -4.28 67.90 133.78
C MET A 295 -5.01 67.58 132.46
N GLN A 296 -6.28 68.00 132.35
CA GLN A 296 -7.12 67.86 131.16
C GLN A 296 -6.87 68.96 130.10
N ALA A 297 -6.05 69.98 130.33
CA ALA A 297 -6.19 71.22 129.56
C ALA A 297 -5.25 71.43 128.35
N ILE A 298 -4.27 70.56 128.05
CA ILE A 298 -3.16 70.98 127.16
C ILE A 298 -2.89 70.12 125.91
N GLN A 299 -3.47 68.93 125.73
CA GLN A 299 -2.94 68.03 124.68
C GLN A 299 -3.90 67.55 123.58
N GLU A 300 -5.06 68.20 123.44
CA GLU A 300 -5.80 68.16 122.17
C GLU A 300 -5.25 69.24 121.21
N GLN A 301 -5.07 68.85 119.94
CA GLN A 301 -4.82 69.67 118.72
C GLN A 301 -3.37 69.89 118.24
N VAL A 302 -2.79 68.91 117.55
CA VAL A 302 -1.93 69.16 116.36
C VAL A 302 -2.11 68.04 115.30
N ASN A 303 -3.22 68.12 114.55
CA ASN A 303 -3.25 67.91 113.08
C ASN A 303 -3.06 66.47 112.55
N SER A 304 -3.96 65.80 111.82
CA SER A 304 -5.01 66.18 110.85
C SER A 304 -4.52 66.72 109.49
N ALA A 305 -5.15 66.23 108.41
CA ALA A 305 -4.98 66.45 106.95
C ALA A 305 -3.91 65.58 106.25
N LYS A 306 -4.21 64.50 105.50
CA LYS A 306 -5.10 64.27 104.33
C LYS A 306 -4.80 65.14 103.08
N ALA A 307 -4.51 64.41 101.99
CA ALA A 307 -4.97 64.57 100.59
C ALA A 307 -4.20 65.51 99.64
N ILE A 308 -3.78 64.92 98.50
CA ILE A 308 -4.01 65.36 97.09
C ILE A 308 -3.95 64.04 96.28
N GLU A 309 -4.95 63.48 95.59
CA GLU A 309 -6.05 64.00 94.75
C GLU A 309 -5.58 64.76 93.51
N LYS A 310 -4.98 64.05 92.54
CA LYS A 310 -5.28 64.14 91.09
C LYS A 310 -4.16 63.49 90.29
N ASP A 311 -4.48 62.40 89.62
CA ASP A 311 -4.02 62.16 88.24
C ASP A 311 -4.86 61.02 87.62
N LEU A 312 -6.13 61.34 87.34
CA LEU A 312 -7.11 60.41 86.75
C LEU A 312 -7.38 60.72 85.26
N LYS A 313 -6.34 60.91 84.47
CA LYS A 313 -6.38 60.89 83.01
C LYS A 313 -4.98 60.43 82.60
N VAL A 314 -4.75 59.24 82.07
CA VAL A 314 -5.34 58.77 80.82
C VAL A 314 -5.23 57.24 80.82
N LEU A 315 -6.39 56.61 81.00
CA LEU A 315 -6.71 55.30 80.43
C LEU A 315 -6.20 55.26 78.98
N LYS A 316 -5.24 54.39 78.64
CA LYS A 316 -5.06 53.73 77.31
C LYS A 316 -3.68 53.05 77.14
N THR A 317 -3.32 52.06 77.96
CA THR A 317 -2.32 51.02 77.58
C THR A 317 -2.24 49.89 78.61
N LYS A 318 -3.41 49.36 79.03
CA LYS A 318 -3.45 47.95 79.45
C LYS A 318 -3.48 47.10 78.18
N LEU A 319 -2.31 46.69 77.72
CA LEU A 319 -1.95 45.35 77.20
C LEU A 319 -0.58 45.47 76.50
N SER A 320 0.47 45.41 77.31
CA SER A 320 1.82 45.14 76.87
C SER A 320 2.06 43.66 77.11
N GLU A 321 1.81 42.84 76.10
CA GLU A 321 2.54 41.59 75.79
C GLU A 321 1.92 40.92 74.55
N GLU A 322 2.17 41.49 73.37
CA GLU A 322 2.21 40.71 72.11
C GLU A 322 3.05 41.44 71.05
N GLY A 323 4.26 41.84 71.43
CA GLY A 323 5.16 42.67 70.62
C GLY A 323 6.11 41.91 69.69
N VAL A 324 5.88 40.63 69.35
CA VAL A 324 6.87 39.80 68.62
C VAL A 324 6.34 39.02 67.40
N LEU A 325 5.04 39.06 67.06
CA LEU A 325 4.52 38.23 65.95
C LEU A 325 4.16 38.98 64.65
N ASP A 326 3.89 40.29 64.67
CA ASP A 326 3.39 40.99 63.46
C ASP A 326 4.46 41.36 62.42
N LYS A 327 5.73 41.58 62.81
CA LYS A 327 6.80 41.89 61.83
C LYS A 327 7.34 40.67 61.06
N SER A 328 6.96 39.46 61.46
CA SER A 328 7.37 38.18 60.83
C SER A 328 6.43 37.78 59.68
N PHE A 329 5.14 38.14 59.77
CA PHE A 329 4.15 37.79 58.75
C PHE A 329 4.13 38.76 57.57
N GLU A 330 4.48 40.03 57.77
CA GLU A 330 4.50 41.05 56.70
C GLU A 330 5.70 40.87 55.72
N ALA A 331 6.85 40.40 56.21
CA ALA A 331 8.00 40.07 55.37
C ALA A 331 7.78 38.80 54.49
N LYS A 332 7.04 37.80 55.00
CA LYS A 332 6.69 36.59 54.23
C LYS A 332 5.57 36.84 53.21
N LEU A 333 4.68 37.80 53.45
CA LEU A 333 3.66 38.22 52.49
C LEU A 333 4.27 38.95 51.29
N LEU A 334 5.22 39.86 51.50
CA LEU A 334 5.93 40.55 50.42
C LEU A 334 6.78 39.60 49.56
N GLU A 335 7.43 38.60 50.16
CA GLU A 335 8.20 37.58 49.41
C GLU A 335 7.28 36.66 48.57
N ARG A 336 6.08 36.34 49.08
CA ARG A 336 5.07 35.55 48.37
C ARG A 336 4.40 36.36 47.25
N GLN A 337 4.16 37.65 47.46
CA GLN A 337 3.61 38.57 46.46
C GLN A 337 4.57 38.74 45.26
N GLY A 338 5.88 38.93 45.51
CA GLY A 338 6.89 39.04 44.44
C GLY A 338 7.07 37.75 43.62
N LYS A 339 6.92 36.57 44.23
CA LYS A 339 6.93 35.28 43.52
C LYS A 339 5.68 35.07 42.66
N VAL A 340 4.52 35.59 43.09
CA VAL A 340 3.27 35.54 42.31
C VAL A 340 3.37 36.45 41.08
N GLU A 341 3.95 37.65 41.21
CA GLU A 341 4.14 38.56 40.07
C GLU A 341 5.15 38.02 39.05
N GLN A 342 6.24 37.38 39.49
CA GLN A 342 7.18 36.71 38.58
C GLN A 342 6.55 35.53 37.83
N LEU A 343 5.70 34.74 38.49
CA LEU A 343 4.98 33.64 37.85
C LEU A 343 3.87 34.13 36.90
N ASP A 344 3.21 35.25 37.21
CA ASP A 344 2.20 35.85 36.33
C ASP A 344 2.83 36.45 35.07
N GLU A 345 4.01 37.07 35.19
CA GLU A 345 4.77 37.58 34.05
C GLU A 345 5.31 36.45 33.15
N LEU A 346 5.80 35.37 33.75
CA LEU A 346 6.23 34.16 33.03
C LEU A 346 5.04 33.47 32.32
N ARG A 347 3.86 33.45 32.96
CA ARG A 347 2.62 32.96 32.35
C ARG A 347 2.23 33.78 31.12
N LYS A 348 2.28 35.12 31.21
CA LYS A 348 1.97 36.03 30.10
C LYS A 348 2.94 35.88 28.93
N GLN A 349 4.22 35.64 29.19
CA GLN A 349 5.21 35.36 28.14
C GLN A 349 4.94 34.03 27.42
N LEU A 350 4.69 32.95 28.17
CA LEU A 350 4.32 31.65 27.59
C LEU A 350 3.00 31.70 26.83
N GLU A 351 2.03 32.50 27.28
CA GLU A 351 0.75 32.68 26.62
C GLU A 351 0.89 33.44 25.29
N LYS A 352 1.78 34.44 25.22
CA LYS A 352 2.15 35.12 23.96
C LYS A 352 2.88 34.18 23.00
N GLU A 353 3.82 33.37 23.50
CA GLU A 353 4.56 32.41 22.66
C GLU A 353 3.62 31.30 22.11
N ARG A 354 2.68 30.82 22.93
CA ARG A 354 1.61 29.90 22.49
C ARG A 354 0.75 30.54 21.40
N ASN A 355 0.32 31.79 21.59
CA ASN A 355 -0.52 32.49 20.61
C ASN A 355 0.19 32.66 19.27
N PHE A 356 1.46 33.05 19.32
CA PHE A 356 2.30 33.18 18.13
C PHE A 356 2.44 31.85 17.39
N LYS A 357 2.77 30.75 18.08
CA LYS A 357 2.86 29.41 17.47
C LYS A 357 1.52 28.91 16.93
N CYS A 358 0.41 29.20 17.60
CA CYS A 358 -0.92 28.88 17.09
C CYS A 358 -1.27 29.67 15.83
N GLU A 359 -0.94 30.96 15.75
CA GLU A 359 -1.15 31.78 14.55
C GLU A 359 -0.27 31.33 13.38
N GLU A 360 0.98 30.96 13.65
CA GLU A 360 1.91 30.44 12.64
C GLU A 360 1.42 29.08 12.09
N ALA A 361 1.03 28.16 12.97
CA ALA A 361 0.42 26.89 12.58
C ALA A 361 -0.91 27.07 11.82
N ALA A 362 -1.72 28.07 12.19
CA ALA A 362 -2.95 28.39 11.47
C ALA A 362 -2.67 28.93 10.05
N LYS A 363 -1.62 29.74 9.87
CA LYS A 363 -1.18 30.22 8.55
C LYS A 363 -0.65 29.10 7.68
N GLU A 364 0.19 28.21 8.23
CA GLU A 364 0.67 27.02 7.50
C GLU A 364 -0.47 26.09 7.10
N LEU A 365 -1.41 25.81 8.01
CA LEU A 365 -2.58 24.99 7.72
C LEU A 365 -3.43 25.58 6.59
N ASN A 366 -3.59 26.90 6.56
CA ASN A 366 -4.36 27.57 5.52
C ASN A 366 -3.65 27.52 4.16
N ASN A 367 -2.32 27.67 4.14
CA ASN A 367 -1.51 27.52 2.93
C ASN A 367 -1.58 26.08 2.37
N VAL A 368 -1.50 25.08 3.25
CA VAL A 368 -1.63 23.66 2.87
C VAL A 368 -3.04 23.38 2.33
N LYS A 369 -4.09 23.91 2.97
CA LYS A 369 -5.47 23.79 2.45
C LYS A 369 -5.60 24.33 1.04
N LEU A 370 -5.10 25.55 0.79
CA LEU A 370 -5.17 26.16 -0.55
C LEU A 370 -4.39 25.34 -1.60
N ALA A 371 -3.23 24.80 -1.23
CA ALA A 371 -2.44 23.94 -2.12
C ALA A 371 -3.15 22.62 -2.45
N VAL A 372 -3.76 21.97 -1.44
CA VAL A 372 -4.56 20.75 -1.61
C VAL A 372 -5.78 21.02 -2.49
N GLU A 373 -6.45 22.15 -2.29
CA GLU A 373 -7.65 22.52 -3.04
C GLU A 373 -7.32 22.86 -4.50
N SER A 374 -6.17 23.48 -4.75
CA SER A 374 -5.62 23.68 -6.11
C SER A 374 -5.32 22.34 -6.80
N LYS A 375 -4.63 21.42 -6.10
CA LYS A 375 -4.33 20.08 -6.63
C LYS A 375 -5.58 19.25 -6.89
N ARG A 376 -6.61 19.37 -6.05
CA ARG A 376 -7.92 18.74 -6.26
C ARG A 376 -8.57 19.23 -7.55
N ARG A 377 -8.57 20.54 -7.81
CA ARG A 377 -9.14 21.10 -9.06
C ARG A 377 -8.36 20.65 -10.30
N GLU A 378 -7.03 20.55 -10.22
CA GLU A 378 -6.22 19.99 -11.32
C GLU A 378 -6.57 18.52 -11.60
N LEU A 379 -6.75 17.71 -10.55
CA LEU A 379 -7.15 16.31 -10.67
C LEU A 379 -8.57 16.16 -11.23
N GLU A 380 -9.54 16.95 -10.77
CA GLU A 380 -10.90 16.95 -11.33
C GLU A 380 -10.90 17.34 -12.81
N ALA A 381 -10.07 18.30 -13.23
CA ALA A 381 -9.95 18.68 -14.64
C ALA A 381 -9.33 17.56 -15.49
N ARG A 382 -8.34 16.81 -14.96
CA ARG A 382 -7.77 15.63 -15.62
C ARG A 382 -8.78 14.48 -15.71
N GLN A 383 -9.53 14.24 -14.64
CA GLN A 383 -10.57 13.22 -14.62
C GLN A 383 -11.63 13.46 -15.70
N ARG A 384 -12.12 14.70 -15.84
CA ARG A 384 -13.09 15.03 -16.91
C ARG A 384 -12.52 14.86 -18.32
N LYS A 385 -11.22 15.08 -18.52
CA LYS A 385 -10.56 14.81 -19.82
C LYS A 385 -10.52 13.31 -20.12
N VAL A 386 -10.13 12.50 -19.15
CA VAL A 386 -10.08 11.04 -19.29
C VAL A 386 -11.48 10.47 -19.54
N GLU A 387 -12.50 10.98 -18.86
CA GLU A 387 -13.90 10.59 -19.08
C GLU A 387 -14.40 10.97 -20.50
N ALA A 388 -13.99 12.13 -21.02
CA ALA A 388 -14.32 12.53 -22.38
C ALA A 388 -13.61 11.65 -23.44
N GLU A 389 -12.33 11.34 -23.25
CA GLU A 389 -11.56 10.44 -24.12
C GLU A 389 -12.13 9.01 -24.07
N ALA A 390 -12.53 8.52 -22.89
CA ALA A 390 -13.18 7.22 -22.75
C ALA A 390 -14.53 7.18 -23.49
N ALA A 391 -15.34 8.24 -23.40
CA ALA A 391 -16.59 8.33 -24.15
C ALA A 391 -16.39 8.36 -25.67
N GLU A 392 -15.32 9.01 -26.17
CA GLU A 392 -14.94 8.94 -27.58
C GLU A 392 -14.51 7.52 -27.99
N VAL A 393 -13.73 6.83 -27.16
CA VAL A 393 -13.32 5.44 -27.42
C VAL A 393 -14.53 4.51 -27.47
N ASP A 394 -15.49 4.65 -26.55
CA ASP A 394 -16.72 3.87 -26.54
C ASP A 394 -17.58 4.16 -27.78
N ALA A 395 -17.72 5.42 -28.17
CA ALA A 395 -18.43 5.81 -29.39
C ALA A 395 -17.77 5.24 -30.66
N THR A 396 -16.44 5.22 -30.70
CA THR A 396 -15.67 4.66 -31.82
C THR A 396 -15.81 3.14 -31.87
N THR A 397 -15.80 2.49 -30.71
CA THR A 397 -16.00 1.04 -30.57
C THR A 397 -17.40 0.61 -31.03
N LEU A 398 -18.44 1.35 -30.65
CA LEU A 398 -19.80 1.12 -31.14
C LEU A 398 -19.90 1.27 -32.66
N LYS A 399 -19.20 2.25 -33.24
CA LYS A 399 -19.18 2.48 -34.69
C LYS A 399 -18.46 1.35 -35.43
N ILE A 400 -17.34 0.86 -34.89
CA ILE A 400 -16.63 -0.31 -35.43
C ILE A 400 -17.52 -1.55 -35.41
N ASN A 401 -18.21 -1.81 -34.30
CA ASN A 401 -19.11 -2.96 -34.18
C ASN A 401 -20.29 -2.88 -35.16
N SER A 402 -20.90 -1.72 -35.31
CA SER A 402 -21.97 -1.49 -36.29
C SER A 402 -21.50 -1.71 -37.74
N VAL A 403 -20.27 -1.27 -38.08
CA VAL A 403 -19.68 -1.51 -39.40
C VAL A 403 -19.37 -2.98 -39.63
N LYS A 404 -18.86 -3.70 -38.60
CA LYS A 404 -18.64 -5.15 -38.67
C LYS A 404 -19.94 -5.92 -38.88
N GLU A 405 -21.00 -5.61 -38.15
CA GLU A 405 -22.30 -6.26 -38.29
C GLU A 405 -22.93 -5.97 -39.66
N SER A 406 -22.86 -4.73 -40.13
CA SER A 406 -23.27 -4.32 -41.49
C SER A 406 -22.48 -5.05 -42.59
N GLY A 407 -21.16 -5.19 -42.41
CA GLY A 407 -20.27 -5.93 -43.28
C GLY A 407 -20.61 -7.42 -43.33
N ALA A 408 -20.79 -8.04 -42.17
CA ALA A 408 -21.19 -9.44 -42.04
C ALA A 408 -22.56 -9.71 -42.69
N ALA A 409 -23.53 -8.80 -42.49
CA ALA A 409 -24.85 -8.90 -43.12
C ALA A 409 -24.78 -8.77 -44.66
N LYS A 410 -23.90 -7.90 -45.19
CA LYS A 410 -23.65 -7.79 -46.64
C LYS A 410 -22.97 -9.04 -47.20
N GLN A 411 -21.96 -9.58 -46.53
CA GLN A 411 -21.31 -10.83 -46.91
C GLN A 411 -22.31 -11.99 -46.97
N GLN A 412 -23.18 -12.11 -45.97
CA GLN A 412 -24.19 -13.17 -45.94
C GLN A 412 -25.24 -13.01 -47.05
N ARG A 413 -25.62 -11.76 -47.39
CA ARG A 413 -26.48 -11.48 -48.55
C ARG A 413 -25.82 -11.86 -49.87
N LEU A 414 -24.54 -11.54 -50.05
CA LEU A 414 -23.78 -11.87 -51.26
C LEU A 414 -23.60 -13.38 -51.40
N ALA A 415 -23.30 -14.08 -50.31
CA ALA A 415 -23.21 -15.55 -50.30
C ALA A 415 -24.54 -16.20 -50.71
N ARG A 416 -25.67 -15.78 -50.12
CA ARG A 416 -27.00 -16.28 -50.51
C ARG A 416 -27.34 -16.00 -51.97
N LYS A 417 -26.97 -14.81 -52.47
CA LYS A 417 -27.20 -14.44 -53.87
C LYS A 417 -26.32 -15.24 -54.83
N GLY A 418 -25.09 -15.55 -54.42
CA GLY A 418 -24.21 -16.49 -55.12
C GLY A 418 -24.81 -17.90 -55.19
N GLU A 419 -25.34 -18.40 -54.07
CA GLU A 419 -26.04 -19.70 -54.04
C GLU A 419 -27.30 -19.71 -54.92
N GLU A 420 -28.07 -18.61 -54.98
CA GLU A 420 -29.21 -18.46 -55.89
C GLU A 420 -28.78 -18.48 -57.35
N ILE A 421 -27.73 -17.74 -57.72
CA ILE A 421 -27.18 -17.74 -59.09
C ILE A 421 -26.68 -19.13 -59.47
N VAL A 422 -26.00 -19.83 -58.56
CA VAL A 422 -25.57 -21.22 -58.79
C VAL A 422 -26.78 -22.14 -58.96
N LYS A 423 -27.84 -21.99 -58.16
CA LYS A 423 -29.07 -22.76 -58.33
C LYS A 423 -29.78 -22.48 -59.65
N GLU A 424 -29.92 -21.22 -60.05
CA GLU A 424 -30.50 -20.85 -61.34
C GLU A 424 -29.66 -21.33 -62.51
N PHE A 425 -28.32 -21.23 -62.42
CA PHE A 425 -27.40 -21.80 -63.41
C PHE A 425 -27.58 -23.32 -63.54
N HIS A 426 -27.68 -24.05 -62.44
CA HIS A 426 -27.94 -25.49 -62.48
C HIS A 426 -29.33 -25.83 -63.02
N GLN A 427 -30.36 -25.04 -62.72
CA GLN A 427 -31.70 -25.22 -63.28
C GLN A 427 -31.74 -24.91 -64.78
N TYR A 428 -31.02 -23.89 -65.23
CA TYR A 428 -30.90 -23.52 -66.64
C TYR A 428 -30.05 -24.53 -67.42
N ALA A 429 -28.94 -25.00 -66.86
CA ALA A 429 -28.13 -26.07 -67.44
C ALA A 429 -28.91 -27.39 -67.55
N ASN A 430 -29.75 -27.70 -66.55
CA ASN A 430 -30.63 -28.87 -66.59
C ASN A 430 -31.79 -28.71 -67.58
N SER A 431 -32.36 -27.52 -67.75
CA SER A 431 -33.44 -27.28 -68.72
C SER A 431 -32.94 -27.27 -70.18
N ILE A 432 -31.72 -26.77 -70.41
CA ILE A 432 -31.03 -26.84 -71.70
C ILE A 432 -30.55 -28.27 -72.00
N GLY A 433 -30.11 -29.02 -70.99
CA GLY A 433 -29.70 -30.42 -71.14
C GLY A 433 -30.82 -31.37 -71.58
N VAL A 434 -32.09 -30.97 -71.42
CA VAL A 434 -33.27 -31.74 -71.87
C VAL A 434 -33.66 -31.43 -73.32
N LEU A 435 -33.22 -30.30 -73.90
CA LEU A 435 -33.61 -29.85 -75.25
C LEU A 435 -32.48 -29.91 -76.31
N LEU A 436 -31.24 -30.25 -75.94
CA LEU A 436 -30.12 -30.38 -76.87
C LEU A 436 -29.37 -31.71 -76.71
N PRO A 437 -29.14 -32.49 -77.78
CA PRO A 437 -28.20 -33.60 -77.74
C PRO A 437 -26.80 -33.07 -77.43
N ARG A 438 -26.10 -33.73 -76.51
CA ARG A 438 -24.71 -33.44 -76.11
C ARG A 438 -23.86 -32.99 -77.30
N ILE A 439 -23.45 -31.73 -77.30
CA ILE A 439 -22.36 -31.21 -78.13
C ILE A 439 -21.36 -30.57 -77.16
N GLN A 440 -20.16 -31.15 -77.16
CA GLN A 440 -18.95 -30.58 -76.56
C GLN A 440 -18.57 -29.32 -77.32
N VAL A 441 -18.53 -28.16 -76.65
CA VAL A 441 -17.60 -27.06 -76.97
C VAL A 441 -17.34 -26.25 -75.69
N GLU A 442 -16.07 -25.93 -75.48
CA GLU A 442 -15.46 -25.04 -74.47
C GLU A 442 -16.02 -23.61 -74.47
N PRO A 443 -15.76 -22.81 -73.41
CA PRO A 443 -15.73 -21.35 -73.52
C PRO A 443 -14.33 -20.80 -73.25
N GLU A 444 -13.79 -20.10 -74.25
CA GLU A 444 -12.86 -19.00 -74.07
C GLU A 444 -13.61 -17.74 -73.56
N VAL A 445 -12.99 -17.10 -72.58
CA VAL A 445 -12.82 -15.64 -72.39
C VAL A 445 -14.07 -14.76 -72.34
N ASP A 446 -14.30 -14.16 -71.17
CA ASP A 446 -14.83 -12.79 -71.09
C ASP A 446 -13.94 -11.94 -70.17
N GLN A 447 -13.41 -10.89 -70.77
CA GLN A 447 -12.75 -9.76 -70.11
C GLN A 447 -13.81 -8.93 -69.37
N ASP A 448 -13.52 -8.71 -68.09
CA ASP A 448 -13.53 -7.42 -67.40
C ASP A 448 -14.47 -6.32 -67.92
N MET A 449 -15.46 -5.96 -67.09
CA MET A 449 -15.96 -4.58 -66.95
C MET A 449 -16.79 -4.46 -65.66
N GLY A 450 -16.23 -3.88 -64.59
CA GLY A 450 -17.04 -3.70 -63.38
C GLY A 450 -16.49 -2.95 -62.16
N ARG A 451 -15.78 -1.83 -62.35
CA ARG A 451 -15.72 -0.65 -61.44
C ARG A 451 -15.77 -0.88 -59.91
N SER A 452 -14.67 -0.56 -59.23
CA SER A 452 -14.71 0.11 -57.93
C SER A 452 -14.63 1.62 -58.11
N ASN A 453 -15.62 2.32 -57.56
CA ASN A 453 -15.40 3.52 -56.74
C ASN A 453 -15.98 3.20 -55.35
#